data_AF-A0A4P9Z5U4-F1
#
_entry.id   AF-A0A4P9Z5U4-F1
#
_cell.length_a   1.000
_cell.length_b   1.000
_cell.length_c   1.000
_cell.angle_alpha   90.00
_cell.angle_beta   90.00
_cell.angle_gamma   90.00
#
_symmetry.space_group_name_H-M   'P 1'
#
loop_
_entity.id
_entity.type
_entity.pdbx_description
1 polymer ?
#
loop_
_entity_poly.entity_id
_entity_poly.type
_entity_poly.pdbx_seq_one_letter_code
_entity_poly.pdbx_strand_id
1 'polypeptide(L)'
;YLHMILWAFVPGLVTGFLQRLYYSIAYPVDSRSRPTKGDAKYHRHYRYIYTAVVLGYLAYTIAETRHQLPASHYAELNLTPSAFSSRDLKLNFKRLSLQAHPDKNDGRDTQFIRLRNAYETLNDPVRRFAYDRFGLEQAQCQACRTRHDYQASALPGILGYYIGTGVVMGLFALFGKGSFGSYWRWLFLCAMLVIDASLSVWSDSWLGALLSFIMPGLTPREQITVLHRVYISFFIAVNQIGPL
;
A
#
# COMPACT_ATOMS: atom_id res chain seq x y z
N TYR A 1 8.96 -0.38 -5.36
CA TYR A 1 9.41 -0.09 -6.74
C TYR A 1 9.38 -1.30 -7.67
N LEU A 2 9.84 -2.49 -7.25
CA LEU A 2 9.80 -3.70 -8.09
C LEU A 2 8.38 -4.02 -8.64
N HIS A 3 7.36 -3.90 -7.79
CA HIS A 3 5.96 -4.10 -8.20
C HIS A 3 5.51 -3.16 -9.33
N MET A 4 5.98 -1.91 -9.37
CA MET A 4 5.62 -0.94 -10.41
C MET A 4 6.26 -1.27 -11.76
N ILE A 5 7.49 -1.80 -11.76
CA ILE A 5 8.17 -2.23 -12.99
C ILE A 5 7.49 -3.48 -13.54
N LEU A 6 7.08 -4.41 -12.67
CA LEU A 6 6.36 -5.62 -13.07
C LEU A 6 5.07 -5.30 -13.82
N TRP A 7 4.36 -4.22 -13.45
CA TRP A 7 3.16 -3.77 -14.18
C TRP A 7 3.42 -3.46 -15.66
N ALA A 8 4.64 -3.08 -16.07
CA ALA A 8 4.93 -2.76 -17.46
C ALA A 8 5.08 -4.00 -18.36
N PHE A 9 5.39 -5.17 -17.80
CA PHE A 9 5.76 -6.37 -18.57
C PHE A 9 4.85 -7.57 -18.30
N VAL A 10 4.45 -7.77 -17.04
CA VAL A 10 3.72 -8.97 -16.60
C VAL A 10 2.39 -9.15 -17.33
N PRO A 11 1.52 -8.12 -17.46
CA PRO A 11 0.24 -8.30 -18.15
C PRO A 11 0.41 -8.76 -19.59
N GLY A 12 1.32 -8.12 -20.35
CA GLY A 12 1.56 -8.49 -21.75
C GLY A 12 2.12 -9.90 -21.93
N LEU A 13 3.08 -10.31 -21.09
CA LEU A 13 3.68 -11.65 -21.13
C LEU A 13 2.64 -12.73 -20.81
N VAL A 14 1.85 -12.53 -19.75
CA VAL A 14 0.83 -13.47 -19.31
C VAL A 14 -0.29 -13.57 -20.35
N THR A 15 -0.77 -12.46 -20.90
CA THR A 15 -1.79 -12.48 -21.96
C THR A 15 -1.31 -13.25 -23.19
N GLY A 16 -0.08 -13.02 -23.64
CA GLY A 16 0.48 -13.73 -24.79
C GLY A 16 0.65 -15.23 -24.54
N PHE A 17 0.96 -15.64 -23.30
CA PHE A 17 0.99 -17.05 -22.91
C PHE A 17 -0.41 -17.65 -22.87
N LEU A 18 -1.36 -17.01 -22.19
CA LEU A 18 -2.73 -17.48 -22.03
C LEU A 18 -3.47 -17.59 -23.36
N GLN A 19 -3.28 -16.63 -24.28
CA GLN A 19 -3.89 -16.71 -25.60
C GLN A 19 -3.34 -17.90 -26.40
N ARG A 20 -2.03 -18.17 -26.31
CA ARG A 20 -1.42 -19.34 -26.96
C ARG A 20 -1.96 -20.65 -26.40
N LEU A 21 -2.07 -20.75 -25.08
CA LEU A 21 -2.63 -21.90 -24.38
C LEU A 21 -4.11 -22.12 -24.72
N TYR A 22 -4.91 -21.04 -24.73
CA TYR A 22 -6.31 -21.10 -25.12
C TYR A 22 -6.47 -21.63 -26.54
N TYR A 23 -5.66 -21.15 -27.49
CA TYR A 23 -5.72 -21.63 -28.87
C TYR A 23 -5.18 -23.04 -29.07
N SER A 24 -4.18 -23.49 -28.30
CA SER A 24 -3.73 -24.88 -28.38
C SER A 24 -4.78 -25.87 -27.88
N ILE A 25 -5.65 -25.46 -26.95
CA ILE A 25 -6.71 -26.31 -26.39
C ILE A 25 -7.98 -26.23 -27.27
N ALA A 26 -8.38 -25.03 -27.68
CA ALA A 26 -9.65 -24.80 -28.37
C ALA A 26 -9.60 -25.12 -29.88
N TYR A 27 -8.43 -25.03 -30.52
CA TYR A 27 -8.27 -25.28 -31.95
C TYR A 27 -7.29 -26.42 -32.20
N PRO A 28 -7.74 -27.54 -32.81
CA PRO A 28 -6.86 -28.60 -33.27
C PRO A 28 -5.80 -28.06 -34.26
N VAL A 29 -4.63 -28.70 -34.28
CA VAL A 29 -3.44 -28.26 -35.03
C VAL A 29 -3.73 -28.02 -36.52
N ASP A 30 -4.64 -28.79 -37.12
CA ASP A 30 -4.97 -28.75 -38.55
C ASP A 30 -6.23 -27.92 -38.91
N SER A 31 -6.80 -27.19 -37.95
CA SER A 31 -8.02 -26.43 -38.19
C SER A 31 -7.76 -25.13 -38.96
N ARG A 32 -8.28 -25.02 -40.19
CA ARG A 32 -8.25 -23.79 -41.03
C ARG A 32 -8.93 -22.57 -40.39
N SER A 33 -9.64 -22.75 -39.28
CA SER A 33 -10.36 -21.70 -38.56
C SER A 33 -9.58 -21.07 -37.39
N ARG A 34 -8.30 -21.43 -37.21
CA ARG A 34 -7.45 -20.87 -36.16
C ARG A 34 -7.18 -19.38 -36.41
N PRO A 35 -7.53 -18.47 -35.48
CA PRO A 35 -7.28 -17.04 -35.66
C PRO A 35 -5.78 -16.74 -35.72
N THR A 36 -5.35 -16.02 -36.75
CA THR A 36 -3.99 -15.57 -36.96
C THR A 36 -3.81 -14.12 -36.49
N LYS A 37 -2.56 -13.66 -36.35
CA LYS A 37 -2.27 -12.30 -35.85
C LYS A 37 -2.87 -11.17 -36.69
N GLY A 38 -3.25 -11.42 -37.95
CA GLY A 38 -3.89 -10.44 -38.82
C GLY A 38 -5.41 -10.37 -38.66
N ASP A 39 -6.04 -11.32 -37.97
CA ASP A 39 -7.49 -11.40 -37.88
C ASP A 39 -8.04 -10.48 -36.78
N ALA A 40 -9.14 -9.77 -37.06
CA ALA A 40 -9.85 -8.98 -36.05
C ALA A 40 -10.28 -9.81 -34.83
N LYS A 41 -10.60 -11.09 -35.05
CA LYS A 41 -10.94 -12.05 -33.98
C LYS A 41 -9.77 -12.29 -33.03
N TYR A 42 -8.54 -12.36 -33.54
CA TYR A 42 -7.34 -12.53 -32.72
C TYR A 42 -7.14 -11.35 -31.76
N HIS A 43 -7.28 -10.13 -32.28
CA HIS A 43 -7.15 -8.92 -31.48
C HIS A 43 -8.25 -8.79 -30.42
N ARG A 44 -9.49 -9.18 -30.76
CA ARG A 44 -10.60 -9.19 -29.81
C ARG A 44 -10.35 -10.15 -28.64
N HIS A 45 -9.90 -11.37 -28.91
CA HIS A 45 -9.52 -12.32 -27.86
C HIS A 45 -8.36 -11.80 -27.01
N TYR A 46 -7.34 -11.21 -27.63
CA TYR A 46 -6.23 -10.60 -26.89
C TYR A 46 -6.73 -9.52 -25.93
N ARG A 47 -7.61 -8.60 -26.36
CA ARG A 47 -8.17 -7.54 -25.51
C ARG A 47 -8.93 -8.10 -24.31
N TYR A 48 -9.79 -9.11 -24.50
CA TYR A 48 -10.52 -9.72 -23.38
C TYR A 48 -9.61 -10.41 -22.37
N ILE A 49 -8.65 -11.22 -22.86
CA ILE A 49 -7.68 -11.90 -22.00
C ILE A 49 -6.81 -10.87 -21.28
N TYR A 50 -6.38 -9.82 -21.97
CA TYR A 50 -5.57 -8.74 -21.39
C TYR A 50 -6.32 -8.01 -20.28
N THR A 51 -7.56 -7.60 -20.50
CA THR A 51 -8.40 -6.97 -19.48
C THR A 51 -8.59 -7.89 -18.28
N ALA A 52 -8.86 -9.18 -18.50
CA ALA A 52 -8.99 -10.15 -17.40
C ALA A 52 -7.71 -10.31 -16.59
N VAL A 53 -6.55 -10.38 -17.26
CA VAL A 53 -5.23 -10.46 -16.60
C VAL A 53 -4.95 -9.21 -15.78
N VAL A 54 -5.20 -8.01 -16.34
CA VAL A 54 -4.99 -6.74 -15.63
C VAL A 54 -5.87 -6.63 -14.39
N LEU A 55 -7.15 -7.01 -14.50
CA LEU A 55 -8.08 -7.01 -13.36
C LEU A 55 -7.68 -8.04 -12.29
N GLY A 56 -7.26 -9.25 -12.70
CA GLY A 56 -6.75 -10.26 -11.79
C GLY A 56 -5.47 -9.81 -11.08
N TYR A 57 -4.55 -9.16 -11.80
CA TYR A 57 -3.32 -8.64 -11.23
C TYR A 57 -3.55 -7.43 -10.31
N LEU A 58 -4.54 -6.58 -10.62
CA LEU A 58 -5.00 -5.53 -9.71
C LEU A 58 -5.52 -6.12 -8.40
N ALA A 59 -6.39 -7.13 -8.47
CA ALA A 59 -6.94 -7.81 -7.29
C ALA A 59 -5.82 -8.46 -6.45
N TYR A 60 -4.88 -9.15 -7.09
CA TYR A 60 -3.70 -9.70 -6.43
C TYR A 60 -2.89 -8.61 -5.72
N THR A 61 -2.60 -7.50 -6.40
CA THR A 61 -1.82 -6.40 -5.82
C THR A 61 -2.52 -5.80 -4.60
N ILE A 62 -3.84 -5.62 -4.66
CA ILE A 62 -4.63 -5.11 -3.52
C ILE A 62 -4.57 -6.08 -2.34
N ALA A 63 -4.73 -7.39 -2.58
CA ALA A 63 -4.65 -8.41 -1.53
C ALA A 63 -3.26 -8.49 -0.88
N GLU A 64 -2.22 -8.45 -1.72
CA GLU A 64 -0.82 -8.53 -1.30
C GLU A 64 -0.36 -7.29 -0.52
N THR A 65 -0.97 -6.13 -0.77
CA THR A 65 -0.56 -4.84 -0.19
C THR A 65 -0.46 -4.89 1.34
N ARG A 66 -1.36 -5.63 2.02
CA ARG A 66 -1.34 -5.77 3.49
C ARG A 66 -0.17 -6.62 3.98
N HIS A 67 0.20 -7.67 3.26
CA HIS A 67 1.33 -8.53 3.63
C HIS A 67 2.68 -7.82 3.47
N GLN A 68 2.73 -6.78 2.63
CA GLN A 68 3.91 -5.95 2.41
C GLN A 68 4.03 -4.77 3.38
N LEU A 69 3.19 -4.68 4.40
CA LEU A 69 3.36 -3.68 5.46
C LEU A 69 4.46 -4.18 6.42
N PRO A 70 5.34 -3.28 6.90
CA PRO A 70 6.27 -3.64 7.96
C PRO A 70 5.50 -4.08 9.22
N ALA A 71 6.11 -4.96 10.03
CA ALA A 71 5.52 -5.36 11.29
C ALA A 71 5.28 -4.12 12.18
N SER A 72 4.05 -3.95 12.65
CA SER A 72 3.69 -2.84 13.51
C SER A 72 4.17 -3.09 14.96
N HIS A 73 4.42 -2.03 15.71
CA HIS A 73 4.76 -2.13 17.14
C HIS A 73 3.63 -2.78 17.95
N TYR A 74 2.39 -2.64 17.48
CA TYR A 74 1.25 -3.35 18.02
C TYR A 74 1.39 -4.87 17.81
N ALA A 75 1.70 -5.30 16.58
CA ALA A 75 1.92 -6.71 16.27
C ALA A 75 3.13 -7.29 17.05
N GLU A 76 4.22 -6.53 17.19
CA GLU A 76 5.40 -6.94 17.97
C GLU A 76 5.06 -7.23 19.45
N LEU A 77 4.11 -6.50 20.01
CA LEU A 77 3.65 -6.66 21.39
C LEU A 77 2.39 -7.52 21.52
N ASN A 78 1.95 -8.18 20.44
CA ASN A 78 0.70 -8.94 20.36
C ASN A 78 -0.53 -8.13 20.83
N LEU A 79 -0.62 -6.87 20.38
CA LEU A 79 -1.70 -5.95 20.65
C LEU A 79 -2.42 -5.57 19.35
N THR A 80 -3.67 -5.17 19.47
CA THR A 80 -4.44 -4.57 18.38
C THR A 80 -4.52 -3.05 18.60
N PRO A 81 -4.28 -2.20 17.58
CA PRO A 81 -4.28 -0.74 17.76
C PRO A 81 -5.58 -0.18 18.36
N SER A 82 -6.71 -0.83 18.06
CA SER A 82 -8.06 -0.43 18.45
C SER A 82 -8.51 -0.93 19.83
N ALA A 83 -7.83 -1.92 20.43
CA ALA A 83 -8.33 -2.57 21.64
C ALA A 83 -7.20 -3.11 22.53
N PHE A 84 -6.63 -2.24 23.36
CA PHE A 84 -5.77 -2.65 24.49
C PHE A 84 -5.77 -1.62 25.62
N SER A 85 -5.54 -2.08 26.84
CA SER A 85 -5.33 -1.24 28.01
C SER A 85 -3.85 -1.02 28.30
N SER A 86 -3.52 0.01 29.08
CA SER A 86 -2.15 0.24 29.58
C SER A 86 -1.61 -0.94 30.42
N ARG A 87 -2.52 -1.71 31.04
CA ARG A 87 -2.18 -2.95 31.74
C ARG A 87 -1.74 -4.03 30.76
N ASP A 88 -2.46 -4.23 29.66
CA ASP A 88 -2.13 -5.23 28.64
C ASP A 88 -0.78 -4.93 27.99
N LEU A 89 -0.51 -3.65 27.71
CA LEU A 89 0.78 -3.20 27.19
C LEU A 89 1.95 -3.62 28.10
N LYS A 90 1.83 -3.35 29.41
CA LYS A 90 2.86 -3.70 30.39
C LYS A 90 3.00 -5.22 30.56
N LEU A 91 1.89 -5.96 30.59
CA LEU A 91 1.89 -7.41 30.74
C LEU A 91 2.55 -8.11 29.54
N ASN A 92 2.16 -7.74 28.32
CA ASN A 92 2.73 -8.32 27.11
C ASN A 92 4.20 -7.96 26.95
N PHE A 93 4.59 -6.70 27.21
CA PHE A 93 6.00 -6.30 27.21
C PHE A 93 6.83 -7.13 28.20
N LYS A 94 6.37 -7.30 29.44
CA LYS A 94 7.07 -8.11 30.44
C LYS A 94 7.23 -9.57 29.98
N ARG A 95 6.15 -10.18 29.46
CA ARG A 95 6.16 -11.57 28.99
C ARG A 95 7.14 -11.76 27.83
N LEU A 96 7.09 -10.89 26.82
CA LEU A 96 7.92 -11.00 25.62
C LEU A 96 9.38 -10.65 25.90
N SER A 97 9.64 -9.66 26.76
CA SER A 97 10.99 -9.29 27.19
C SER A 97 11.71 -10.43 27.91
N LEU A 98 11.01 -11.18 28.76
CA LEU A 98 11.58 -12.37 29.42
C LEU A 98 11.95 -13.48 28.43
N GLN A 99 11.19 -13.62 27.34
CA GLN A 99 11.45 -14.61 26.29
C GLN A 99 12.59 -14.19 25.35
N ALA A 100 12.78 -12.89 25.16
CA ALA A 100 13.81 -12.32 24.30
C ALA A 100 15.07 -11.86 25.06
N HIS A 101 15.15 -12.12 26.38
CA HIS A 101 16.24 -11.60 27.22
C HIS A 101 17.62 -12.08 26.72
N PRO A 102 18.60 -11.17 26.54
CA PRO A 102 19.89 -11.51 25.94
C PRO A 102 20.68 -12.54 26.74
N ASP A 103 20.58 -12.49 28.08
CA ASP A 103 21.24 -13.44 29.01
C ASP A 103 20.80 -14.91 28.83
N LYS A 104 19.60 -15.16 28.28
CA LYS A 104 19.08 -16.52 28.08
C LYS A 104 19.16 -16.97 26.62
N ASN A 105 19.43 -16.05 25.70
CA ASN A 105 19.40 -16.31 24.27
C ASN A 105 20.48 -15.48 23.58
N ASP A 106 21.67 -16.06 23.46
CA ASP A 106 22.76 -15.53 22.64
C ASP A 106 22.23 -15.25 21.23
N GLY A 107 22.10 -13.97 20.86
CA GLY A 107 21.69 -13.53 19.52
C GLY A 107 20.29 -12.92 19.38
N ARG A 108 19.48 -12.82 20.44
CA ARG A 108 18.16 -12.12 20.39
C ARG A 108 18.18 -10.64 20.75
N ASP A 109 19.36 -10.03 20.80
CA ASP A 109 19.52 -8.62 21.18
C ASP A 109 18.67 -7.67 20.30
N THR A 110 18.64 -7.92 18.99
CA THR A 110 17.83 -7.12 18.06
C THR A 110 16.32 -7.25 18.28
N GLN A 111 15.84 -8.37 18.81
CA GLN A 111 14.43 -8.58 19.11
C GLN A 111 14.06 -7.87 20.42
N PHE A 112 14.93 -7.94 21.42
CA PHE A 112 14.75 -7.22 22.67
C PHE A 112 14.73 -5.70 22.46
N ILE A 113 15.66 -5.17 21.66
CA ILE A 113 15.69 -3.74 21.30
C ILE A 113 14.40 -3.34 20.59
N ARG A 114 13.90 -4.15 19.65
CA ARG A 114 12.61 -3.89 18.97
C ARG A 114 11.43 -3.84 19.94
N LEU A 115 11.30 -4.84 20.83
CA LEU A 115 10.24 -4.88 21.84
C LEU A 115 10.29 -3.68 22.78
N ARG A 116 11.50 -3.25 23.17
CA ARG A 116 11.71 -2.06 23.99
C ARG A 116 11.27 -0.80 23.26
N ASN A 117 11.70 -0.63 22.00
CA ASN A 117 11.32 0.52 21.17
C ASN A 117 9.79 0.58 20.98
N ALA A 118 9.15 -0.57 20.73
CA ALA A 118 7.70 -0.69 20.62
C ALA A 118 7.01 -0.22 21.91
N TYR A 119 7.47 -0.72 23.07
CA TYR A 119 6.89 -0.36 24.36
C TYR A 119 7.08 1.13 24.67
N GLU A 120 8.28 1.68 24.49
CA GLU A 120 8.57 3.10 24.72
C GLU A 120 7.72 4.00 23.83
N THR A 121 7.50 3.62 22.57
CA THR A 121 6.67 4.37 21.62
C THR A 121 5.18 4.33 22.00
N LEU A 122 4.66 3.14 22.36
CA LEU A 122 3.24 2.97 22.66
C LEU A 122 2.83 3.44 24.07
N ASN A 123 3.78 3.46 25.02
CA ASN A 123 3.53 3.87 26.40
C ASN A 123 3.40 5.39 26.56
N ASP A 124 4.12 6.18 25.75
CA ASP A 124 3.99 7.64 25.73
C ASP A 124 2.83 8.05 24.80
N PRO A 125 1.78 8.73 25.31
CA PRO A 125 0.63 9.12 24.49
C PRO A 125 0.97 10.08 23.34
N VAL A 126 2.01 10.90 23.47
CA VAL A 126 2.42 11.85 22.43
C VAL A 126 3.20 11.14 21.33
N ARG A 127 4.13 10.24 21.69
CA ARG A 127 4.84 9.41 20.72
C ARG A 127 3.92 8.41 20.03
N ARG A 128 2.98 7.81 20.76
CA ARG A 128 1.93 6.95 20.18
C ARG A 128 1.09 7.70 19.16
N PHE A 129 0.69 8.94 19.48
CA PHE A 129 -0.03 9.80 18.55
C PHE A 129 0.76 10.01 17.25
N ALA A 130 2.06 10.29 17.34
CA ALA A 130 2.92 10.47 16.18
C ALA A 130 3.10 9.17 15.38
N TYR A 131 3.30 8.05 16.08
CA TYR A 131 3.43 6.72 15.47
C TYR A 131 2.18 6.33 14.68
N ASP A 132 1.00 6.45 15.28
CA ASP A 132 -0.27 6.04 14.66
C ASP A 132 -0.59 6.84 13.39
N ARG A 133 -0.21 8.12 13.35
CA ARG A 133 -0.56 9.06 12.26
C ARG A 133 0.50 9.21 11.19
N PHE A 134 1.77 9.24 11.60
CA PHE A 134 2.89 9.57 10.71
C PHE A 134 3.85 8.39 10.50
N GLY A 135 3.86 7.43 11.42
CA GLY A 135 4.69 6.23 11.35
C GLY A 135 5.92 6.31 12.25
N LEU A 136 6.76 5.26 12.14
CA LEU A 136 7.91 5.07 13.02
C LEU A 136 8.97 6.17 12.89
N GLU A 137 9.31 6.55 11.67
CA GLU A 137 10.37 7.54 11.40
C GLU A 137 10.08 8.87 12.10
N GLN A 138 8.83 9.32 12.06
CA GLN A 138 8.40 10.59 12.64
C GLN A 138 8.21 10.47 14.16
N ALA A 139 7.79 9.30 14.67
CA ALA A 139 7.74 9.02 16.09
C ALA A 139 9.12 9.04 16.78
N GLN A 140 10.20 8.83 16.02
CA GLN A 140 11.58 8.86 16.50
C GLN A 140 12.23 10.25 16.43
N CYS A 141 11.50 11.30 16.07
CA CYS A 141 11.98 12.67 16.05
C CYS A 141 12.51 13.10 17.43
N GLN A 142 13.82 13.31 17.55
CA GLN A 142 14.46 13.71 18.83
C GLN A 142 14.13 15.14 19.24
N ALA A 143 13.88 16.03 18.27
CA ALA A 143 13.55 17.43 18.52
C ALA A 143 12.07 17.65 18.88
N CYS A 144 11.21 16.64 18.69
CA CYS A 144 9.76 16.77 18.83
C CYS A 144 9.31 16.38 20.25
N ARG A 145 8.62 17.29 20.94
CA ARG A 145 8.07 17.03 22.28
C ARG A 145 6.56 17.14 22.34
N THR A 146 5.99 18.09 21.63
CA THR A 146 4.55 18.34 21.58
C THR A 146 3.93 17.77 20.32
N ARG A 147 2.60 17.57 20.33
CA ARG A 147 1.86 17.09 19.14
C ARG A 147 2.06 17.98 17.92
N HIS A 148 2.13 19.29 18.12
CA HIS A 148 2.36 20.25 17.05
C HIS A 148 3.75 20.12 16.42
N ASP A 149 4.78 19.81 17.22
CA ASP A 149 6.12 19.57 16.70
C ASP A 149 6.14 18.34 15.78
N TYR A 150 5.47 17.26 16.18
CA TYR A 150 5.35 16.06 15.35
C TYR A 150 4.57 16.32 14.06
N GLN A 151 3.47 17.08 14.14
CA GLN A 151 2.70 17.49 12.95
C GLN A 151 3.55 18.33 11.99
N ALA A 152 4.27 19.32 12.51
CA ALA A 152 5.14 20.18 11.72
C ALA A 152 6.30 19.39 11.09
N SER A 153 6.88 18.44 11.83
CA SER A 153 7.96 17.58 11.34
C SER A 153 7.49 16.58 10.27
N ALA A 154 6.24 16.12 10.32
CA ALA A 154 5.68 15.18 9.33
C ALA A 154 5.25 15.87 8.03
N LEU A 155 4.86 17.14 8.09
CA LEU A 155 4.27 17.87 6.97
C LEU A 155 5.14 17.90 5.70
N PRO A 156 6.47 18.12 5.75
CA PRO A 156 7.32 18.09 4.56
C PRO A 156 7.29 16.74 3.84
N GLY A 157 7.21 15.63 4.57
CA GLY A 157 7.15 14.29 3.99
C GLY A 157 5.82 14.04 3.26
N ILE A 158 4.71 14.44 3.89
CA ILE A 158 3.37 14.36 3.30
C ILE A 158 3.32 15.22 2.03
N LEU A 159 3.65 16.51 2.12
CA LEU A 159 3.63 17.42 0.98
C LEU A 159 4.58 16.96 -0.13
N GLY A 160 5.79 16.50 0.23
CA GLY A 160 6.76 15.97 -0.72
C GLY A 160 6.22 14.81 -1.55
N TYR A 161 5.45 13.90 -0.94
CA TYR A 161 4.80 12.80 -1.66
C TYR A 161 3.79 13.31 -2.70
N TYR A 162 2.89 14.22 -2.32
CA TYR A 162 1.84 14.73 -3.23
C TYR A 162 2.40 15.66 -4.31
N ILE A 163 3.35 16.53 -3.95
CA ILE A 163 4.06 17.38 -4.92
C ILE A 163 4.84 16.51 -5.90
N GLY A 164 5.63 15.56 -5.41
CA GLY A 164 6.40 14.64 -6.25
C GLY A 164 5.52 13.83 -7.19
N THR A 165 4.40 13.29 -6.68
CA THR A 165 3.41 12.57 -7.49
C THR A 165 2.79 13.49 -8.55
N GLY A 166 2.41 14.71 -8.18
CA GLY A 166 1.89 15.72 -9.12
C GLY A 166 2.90 16.11 -10.20
N VAL A 167 4.18 16.29 -9.85
CA VAL A 167 5.26 16.57 -10.82
C VAL A 167 5.42 15.42 -11.80
N VAL A 168 5.48 14.17 -11.32
CA VAL A 168 5.56 12.99 -12.19
C VAL A 168 4.38 12.95 -13.15
N MET A 169 3.16 13.17 -12.66
CA MET A 169 1.95 13.19 -13.48
C MET A 169 1.96 14.34 -14.50
N GLY A 170 2.43 15.53 -14.11
CA GLY A 170 2.63 16.66 -15.01
C GLY A 170 3.62 16.33 -16.13
N LEU A 171 4.76 15.69 -15.80
CA LEU A 171 5.72 15.23 -16.79
C LEU A 171 5.11 14.22 -17.77
N PHE A 172 4.35 13.23 -17.27
CA PHE A 172 3.63 12.29 -18.14
C PHE A 172 2.70 13.00 -19.12
N ALA A 173 1.94 13.99 -18.63
CA ALA A 173 1.05 14.80 -19.47
C ALA A 173 1.81 15.60 -20.54
N LEU A 174 2.98 16.17 -20.22
CA LEU A 174 3.83 16.89 -21.16
C LEU A 174 4.35 16.00 -22.30
N PHE A 175 4.67 14.74 -22.01
CA PHE A 175 5.10 13.76 -23.01
C PHE A 175 3.94 13.13 -23.81
N GLY A 176 2.70 13.61 -23.63
CA GLY A 176 1.51 13.07 -24.29
C GLY A 176 1.16 11.64 -23.87
N LYS A 177 1.80 11.10 -22.82
CA LYS A 177 1.53 9.76 -22.28
C LYS A 177 0.53 9.86 -21.14
N GLY A 178 -0.59 9.14 -21.23
CA GLY A 178 -1.58 9.07 -20.15
C GLY A 178 -2.64 10.17 -20.16
N SER A 179 -2.99 10.70 -21.34
CA SER A 179 -4.13 11.61 -21.54
C SER A 179 -5.46 11.00 -21.06
N PHE A 180 -5.60 9.69 -21.20
CA PHE A 180 -6.79 8.96 -20.74
C PHE A 180 -6.94 9.00 -19.22
N GLY A 181 -7.96 9.68 -18.71
CA GLY A 181 -8.25 9.77 -17.28
C GLY A 181 -7.38 10.77 -16.51
N SER A 182 -6.70 11.70 -17.19
CA SER A 182 -5.88 12.73 -16.55
C SER A 182 -6.66 13.56 -15.50
N TYR A 183 -7.88 13.98 -15.82
CA TYR A 183 -8.76 14.71 -14.88
C TYR A 183 -9.02 13.92 -13.58
N TRP A 184 -9.47 12.66 -13.72
CA TRP A 184 -9.77 11.81 -12.57
C TRP A 184 -8.54 11.55 -11.72
N ARG A 185 -7.38 11.39 -12.34
CA ARG A 185 -6.11 11.23 -11.65
C ARG A 185 -5.80 12.38 -10.68
N TRP A 186 -5.95 13.63 -11.15
CA TRP A 186 -5.76 14.82 -10.32
C TRP A 186 -6.82 14.92 -9.22
N LEU A 187 -8.09 14.69 -9.54
CA LEU A 187 -9.18 14.73 -8.57
C LEU A 187 -8.94 13.73 -7.43
N PHE A 188 -8.61 12.49 -7.75
CA PHE A 188 -8.34 11.46 -6.74
C PHE A 188 -7.06 11.75 -5.95
N LEU A 189 -6.03 12.36 -6.55
CA LEU A 189 -4.84 12.79 -5.81
C LEU A 189 -5.17 13.86 -4.76
N CYS A 190 -5.98 14.86 -5.15
CA CYS A 190 -6.47 15.88 -4.22
C CYS A 190 -7.36 15.27 -3.14
N ALA A 191 -8.26 14.34 -3.50
CA ALA A 191 -9.08 13.63 -2.53
C ALA A 191 -8.22 12.82 -1.54
N MET A 192 -7.17 12.15 -2.02
CA MET A 192 -6.20 11.45 -1.17
C MET A 192 -5.47 12.39 -0.22
N LEU A 193 -5.10 13.60 -0.66
CA LEU A 193 -4.48 14.60 0.20
C LEU A 193 -5.43 15.02 1.33
N VAL A 194 -6.71 15.24 1.00
CA VAL A 194 -7.74 15.59 1.99
C VAL A 194 -7.96 14.46 2.99
N ILE A 195 -7.99 13.20 2.54
CA ILE A 195 -8.13 12.03 3.43
C ILE A 195 -6.92 11.92 4.37
N ASP A 196 -5.70 12.04 3.85
CA ASP A 196 -4.46 11.98 4.64
C ASP A 196 -4.41 13.08 5.70
N ALA A 197 -4.71 14.33 5.29
CA ALA A 197 -4.82 15.46 6.22
C ALA A 197 -5.92 15.24 7.27
N SER A 198 -7.09 14.75 6.87
CA SER A 198 -8.20 14.47 7.79
C SER A 198 -7.82 13.42 8.83
N LEU A 199 -7.17 12.32 8.46
CA LEU A 199 -6.77 11.27 9.40
C LEU A 199 -5.62 11.72 10.31
N SER A 200 -4.73 12.55 9.80
CA SER A 200 -3.63 13.14 10.56
C SER A 200 -4.13 14.09 11.66
N VAL A 201 -5.13 14.92 11.36
CA VAL A 201 -5.69 15.88 12.31
C VAL A 201 -6.75 15.23 13.20
N TRP A 202 -7.68 14.48 12.61
CA TRP A 202 -8.84 13.87 13.27
C TRP A 202 -8.98 12.38 12.91
N SER A 203 -8.24 11.52 13.62
CA SER A 203 -8.34 10.06 13.46
C SER A 203 -9.75 9.53 13.75
N ASP A 204 -10.47 10.18 14.67
CA ASP A 204 -11.77 9.71 15.17
C ASP A 204 -12.94 10.21 14.31
N SER A 205 -12.64 10.72 13.12
CA SER A 205 -13.62 11.13 12.13
C SER A 205 -14.39 9.92 11.57
N TRP A 206 -15.54 10.18 10.96
CA TRP A 206 -16.34 9.16 10.27
C TRP A 206 -15.53 8.42 9.18
N LEU A 207 -14.60 9.12 8.51
CA LEU A 207 -13.67 8.54 7.54
C LEU A 207 -12.73 7.54 8.21
N GLY A 208 -12.17 7.89 9.37
CA GLY A 208 -11.33 6.99 10.16
C GLY A 208 -12.09 5.75 10.62
N ALA A 209 -13.34 5.91 11.05
CA ALA A 209 -14.21 4.79 11.41
C ALA A 209 -14.51 3.87 10.21
N LEU A 210 -14.84 4.45 9.05
CA LEU A 210 -15.08 3.71 7.81
C LEU A 210 -13.83 2.95 7.35
N LEU A 211 -12.67 3.58 7.39
CA LEU A 211 -11.41 2.91 7.01
C LEU A 211 -11.03 1.82 8.00
N SER A 212 -11.29 2.01 9.30
CA SER A 212 -11.07 0.98 10.31
C SER A 212 -12.01 -0.21 10.16
N PHE A 213 -13.23 0.01 9.64
CA PHE A 213 -14.16 -1.06 9.28
C PHE A 213 -13.68 -1.84 8.05
N ILE A 214 -13.22 -1.16 7.00
CA ILE A 214 -12.71 -1.80 5.77
C ILE A 214 -11.35 -2.48 6.02
N MET A 215 -10.51 -1.88 6.86
CA MET A 215 -9.14 -2.28 7.13
C MET A 215 -8.90 -2.45 8.64
N PRO A 216 -9.48 -3.50 9.25
CA PRO A 216 -9.34 -3.73 10.68
C PRO A 216 -7.89 -4.03 11.06
N GLY A 217 -7.49 -3.57 12.25
CA GLY A 217 -6.18 -3.86 12.84
C GLY A 217 -5.02 -3.03 12.28
N LEU A 218 -5.27 -2.12 11.34
CA LEU A 218 -4.26 -1.19 10.82
C LEU A 218 -4.34 0.16 11.54
N THR A 219 -3.17 0.78 11.74
CA THR A 219 -3.05 2.18 12.18
C THR A 219 -3.48 3.14 11.07
N PRO A 220 -3.88 4.38 11.39
CA PRO A 220 -4.20 5.40 10.38
C PRO A 220 -3.10 5.57 9.33
N ARG A 221 -1.83 5.55 9.73
CA ARG A 221 -0.70 5.66 8.80
C ARG A 221 -0.61 4.47 7.83
N GLU A 222 -0.81 3.26 8.34
CA GLU A 222 -0.83 2.04 7.52
C GLU A 222 -2.01 2.05 6.55
N GLN A 223 -3.18 2.51 6.97
CA GLN A 223 -4.36 2.68 6.11
C GLN A 223 -4.05 3.62 4.94
N ILE A 224 -3.44 4.77 5.20
CA ILE A 224 -3.00 5.72 4.15
C ILE A 224 -1.99 5.06 3.21
N THR A 225 -1.03 4.31 3.76
CA THR A 225 0.00 3.63 2.95
C THR A 225 -0.61 2.59 2.00
N VAL A 226 -1.58 1.80 2.49
CA VAL A 226 -2.35 0.87 1.65
C VAL A 226 -3.09 1.65 0.57
N LEU A 227 -3.76 2.72 0.96
CA LEU A 227 -4.58 3.53 0.07
C LEU A 227 -3.76 4.18 -1.07
N HIS A 228 -2.56 4.69 -0.77
CA HIS A 228 -1.60 5.18 -1.77
C HIS A 228 -1.17 4.08 -2.76
N ARG A 229 -0.85 2.88 -2.26
CA ARG A 229 -0.44 1.74 -3.11
C ARG A 229 -1.59 1.26 -4.02
N VAL A 230 -2.82 1.22 -3.48
CA VAL A 230 -4.03 0.89 -4.23
C VAL A 230 -4.31 1.95 -5.30
N TYR A 231 -4.21 3.23 -4.97
CA TYR A 231 -4.37 4.34 -5.92
C TYR A 231 -3.44 4.20 -7.12
N ILE A 232 -2.14 4.03 -6.88
CA ILE A 232 -1.15 3.91 -7.95
C ILE A 232 -1.47 2.69 -8.84
N SER A 233 -1.71 1.53 -8.23
CA SER A 233 -1.99 0.28 -8.95
C SER A 233 -3.27 0.37 -9.78
N PHE A 234 -4.32 0.97 -9.23
CA PHE A 234 -5.59 1.21 -9.91
C PHE A 234 -5.39 2.09 -11.15
N PHE A 235 -4.69 3.22 -11.02
CA PHE A 235 -4.51 4.12 -12.15
C PHE A 235 -3.54 3.60 -13.21
N ILE A 236 -2.60 2.72 -12.85
CA ILE A 236 -1.81 1.95 -13.81
C ILE A 236 -2.72 1.00 -14.59
N ALA A 237 -3.57 0.22 -13.91
CA ALA A 237 -4.50 -0.71 -14.54
C ALA A 237 -5.47 0.02 -15.50
N VAL A 238 -6.04 1.15 -15.07
CA VAL A 238 -6.92 1.99 -15.91
C VAL A 238 -6.19 2.51 -17.15
N ASN A 239 -4.92 2.92 -17.02
CA ASN A 239 -4.12 3.36 -18.17
C ASN A 239 -3.81 2.24 -19.16
N GLN A 240 -3.73 1.00 -18.70
CA GLN A 240 -3.46 -0.14 -19.56
C GLN A 240 -4.71 -0.61 -20.32
N ILE A 241 -5.90 -0.44 -19.73
CA ILE A 241 -7.17 -0.83 -20.35
C ILE A 241 -7.74 0.30 -21.23
N GLY A 242 -7.59 1.55 -20.81
CA GLY A 242 -8.18 2.72 -21.48
C GLY A 242 -7.92 2.89 -22.99
N PRO A 243 -6.71 2.59 -23.51
CA PRO A 243 -6.40 2.72 -24.94
C PRO A 243 -6.75 1.47 -25.79
N LEU A 244 -7.42 0.45 -25.24
CA LEU A 244 -7.84 -0.77 -25.96
C LEU A 244 -9.25 -0.66 -26.54
#